data_AF-A0A3C2DBP6-F1
#
_entry.id   AF-A0A3C2DBP6-F1
#
_cell.length_a   1.000
_cell.length_b   1.000
_cell.length_c   1.000
_cell.angle_alpha   90.00
_cell.angle_beta   90.00
_cell.angle_gamma   90.00
#
_symmetry.space_group_name_H-M   'P 1'
#
loop_
_entity.id
_entity.type
_entity.pdbx_description
1 polymer ?
#
loop_
_entity_poly.entity_id
_entity_poly.type
_entity_poly.pdbx_seq_one_letter_code
_entity_poly.pdbx_strand_id
1 'polypeptide(L)'
;MSLRLRKVVVHTEETHLEGGREASPPLVMHGVAAVIANPWVEQGFVEDLRPMILEIAPKLGELLVPRLVGLCGSPDAVEAYGKAA
;
A
#
# COMPACT_ATOMS: atom_id res chain seq x y z
N MET A 1 0.75 -14.57 -15.44
CA MET A 1 0.91 -13.23 -16.04
C MET A 1 1.90 -12.39 -15.22
N SER A 2 2.79 -11.60 -15.85
CA SER A 2 3.72 -10.74 -15.09
C SER A 2 3.00 -9.50 -14.52
N LEU A 3 3.43 -9.06 -13.33
CA LEU A 3 2.96 -7.82 -12.70
C LEU A 3 3.29 -6.63 -13.61
N ARG A 4 2.27 -6.02 -14.24
CA ARG A 4 2.44 -4.81 -15.08
C ARG A 4 2.22 -3.55 -14.25
N LEU A 5 3.30 -3.06 -13.65
CA LEU A 5 3.33 -1.85 -12.83
C LEU A 5 3.45 -0.59 -13.72
N ARG A 6 2.51 0.35 -13.57
CA ARG A 6 2.57 1.67 -14.23
C ARG A 6 3.30 2.71 -13.39
N LYS A 7 2.98 2.79 -12.10
CA LYS A 7 3.62 3.73 -11.16
C LYS A 7 3.47 3.27 -9.72
N VAL A 8 4.37 3.76 -8.87
CA VAL A 8 4.24 3.76 -7.40
C VAL A 8 4.06 5.20 -6.95
N VAL A 9 3.16 5.42 -6.01
CA VAL A 9 2.92 6.71 -5.36
C VAL A 9 3.20 6.56 -3.89
N VAL A 10 3.94 7.51 -3.33
CA VAL A 10 4.22 7.61 -1.90
C VAL A 10 3.58 8.89 -1.39
N HIS A 11 2.95 8.82 -0.24
CA HIS A 11 2.39 9.95 0.48
C HIS A 11 2.82 9.86 1.95
N THR A 12 3.16 11.01 2.53
CA THR A 12 3.46 11.16 3.95
C THR A 12 2.62 12.30 4.46
N GLU A 13 1.91 12.06 5.55
CA GLU A 13 1.15 13.05 6.30
C GLU A 13 1.72 13.14 7.72
N GLU A 14 1.87 14.36 8.21
CA GLU A 14 2.27 14.62 9.60
C GLU A 14 1.21 15.48 10.28
N THR A 15 0.70 15.02 11.41
CA THR A 15 -0.27 15.73 12.24
C THR A 15 0.44 16.29 13.46
N HIS A 16 0.59 17.61 13.48
CA HIS A 16 1.27 18.36 14.56
C HIS A 16 0.30 18.86 15.64
N LEU A 17 -0.99 18.99 15.31
CA LEU A 17 -2.03 19.43 16.24
C LEU A 17 -3.37 18.78 15.88
N GLU A 18 -4.02 18.16 16.86
CA GLU A 18 -5.33 17.51 16.67
C GLU A 18 -6.17 17.63 17.94
N GLY A 19 -7.48 17.85 17.80
CA GLY A 19 -8.38 18.04 18.95
C GLY A 19 -8.02 19.24 19.84
N GLY A 20 -7.29 20.24 19.31
CA GLY A 20 -6.82 21.40 20.05
C GLY A 20 -5.62 21.14 20.97
N ARG A 21 -4.92 20.01 20.80
CA ARG A 21 -3.71 19.66 21.54
C ARG A 21 -2.54 19.44 20.58
N GLU A 22 -1.34 19.80 21.03
CA GLU A 22 -0.09 19.51 20.31
C GLU A 22 0.17 17.99 20.30
N ALA A 23 0.55 17.47 19.13
CA ALA A 23 1.04 16.11 18.98
C ALA A 23 2.58 16.13 18.98
N SER A 24 3.17 15.74 20.11
CA SER A 24 4.62 15.73 20.30
C SER A 24 5.09 14.35 20.81
N PRO A 25 5.72 13.51 19.98
CA PRO A 25 6.05 13.77 18.57
C PRO A 25 4.79 13.83 17.66
N PRO A 26 4.88 14.46 16.47
CA PRO A 26 3.78 14.45 15.50
C PRO A 26 3.38 13.02 15.15
N LEU A 27 2.07 12.80 14.96
CA LEU A 27 1.60 11.55 14.37
C LEU A 27 1.96 11.54 12.88
N VAL A 28 2.57 10.45 12.40
CA VAL A 28 2.96 10.31 11.00
C VAL A 28 2.20 9.15 10.36
N MET A 29 1.59 9.42 9.20
CA MET A 29 0.95 8.40 8.37
C MET A 29 1.62 8.33 7.00
N HIS A 30 2.10 7.14 6.65
CA HIS A 30 2.66 6.86 5.33
C HIS A 30 1.69 6.02 4.50
N GLY A 31 1.55 6.35 3.22
CA GLY A 31 0.82 5.58 2.23
C GLY A 31 1.71 5.25 1.03
N VAL A 32 1.76 3.97 0.64
CA VAL A 32 2.43 3.53 -0.59
C VAL A 32 1.43 2.76 -1.44
N ALA A 33 1.19 3.24 -2.66
CA ALA A 33 0.23 2.66 -3.59
C ALA A 33 0.89 2.32 -4.92
N ALA A 34 0.48 1.22 -5.55
CA ALA A 34 0.84 0.86 -6.92
C ALA A 34 -0.37 1.00 -7.85
N VAL A 35 -0.13 1.52 -9.05
CA VAL A 35 -1.09 1.43 -10.15
C VAL A 35 -0.64 0.35 -11.10
N ILE A 36 -1.48 -0.66 -11.30
CA ILE A 36 -1.20 -1.80 -12.18
C ILE A 36 -2.24 -1.93 -13.29
N ALA A 37 -1.91 -2.67 -14.34
CA ALA A 37 -2.92 -3.12 -15.28
C ALA A 37 -3.84 -4.14 -14.60
N ASN A 38 -5.16 -3.99 -14.77
CA ASN A 38 -6.15 -4.97 -14.32
C ASN A 38 -5.98 -6.28 -15.12
N PRO A 39 -5.68 -7.43 -14.49
CA PRO A 39 -5.47 -8.70 -15.20
C PRO A 39 -6.74 -9.26 -15.85
N TRP A 40 -7.93 -8.84 -15.41
CA TRP A 40 -9.23 -9.31 -15.89
C TRP A 40 -9.85 -8.41 -16.94
N VAL A 41 -9.17 -7.34 -17.35
CA VAL A 41 -9.65 -6.48 -18.44
C VAL A 41 -9.85 -7.33 -19.70
N GLU A 42 -10.97 -7.14 -20.38
CA GLU A 42 -11.35 -7.85 -21.62
C GLU A 42 -11.57 -9.38 -21.48
N GLN A 43 -11.58 -9.95 -20.27
CA GLN A 43 -11.85 -11.39 -20.06
C GLN A 43 -13.35 -11.75 -19.94
N GLY A 44 -14.24 -10.76 -19.98
CA GLY A 44 -15.67 -10.97 -19.68
C GLY A 44 -15.90 -11.21 -18.18
N PHE A 45 -16.85 -12.09 -17.83
CA PHE A 45 -17.09 -12.49 -16.44
C PHE A 45 -16.14 -13.61 -16.03
N VAL A 46 -15.43 -13.42 -14.91
CA VAL A 46 -14.46 -14.38 -14.38
C VAL A 46 -14.99 -14.93 -13.06
N GLU A 47 -15.42 -16.19 -13.07
CA GLU A 47 -16.01 -16.90 -11.92
C GLU A 47 -15.00 -17.07 -10.76
N ASP A 48 -13.74 -17.38 -11.07
CA ASP A 48 -12.69 -17.60 -10.08
C ASP A 48 -11.53 -16.61 -10.25
N LEU A 49 -11.50 -15.60 -9.38
CA LEU A 49 -10.43 -14.61 -9.33
C LEU A 49 -9.18 -15.12 -8.58
N ARG A 50 -9.30 -16.19 -7.80
CA ARG A 50 -8.27 -16.65 -6.86
C ARG A 50 -6.92 -16.95 -7.53
N PRO A 51 -6.84 -17.62 -8.70
CA PRO A 51 -5.55 -17.92 -9.33
C PRO A 51 -4.75 -16.66 -9.64
N MET A 52 -5.40 -15.64 -10.20
CA MET A 52 -4.75 -14.37 -10.53
C MET A 52 -4.41 -13.54 -9.29
N ILE A 53 -5.26 -13.56 -8.26
CA ILE A 53 -4.98 -12.91 -6.98
C ILE A 53 -3.72 -13.51 -6.34
N LEU A 54 -3.63 -14.84 -6.27
CA LEU A 54 -2.48 -15.53 -5.69
C LEU A 54 -1.19 -15.34 -6.49
N GLU A 55 -1.29 -15.08 -7.80
CA GLU A 55 -0.12 -14.76 -8.63
C GLU A 55 0.38 -13.31 -8.43
N ILE A 56 -0.52 -12.34 -8.28
CA ILE A 56 -0.18 -10.90 -8.32
C ILE A 56 -0.03 -10.29 -6.91
N ALA A 57 -0.92 -10.64 -5.97
CA ALA A 57 -0.96 -10.00 -4.66
C ALA A 57 0.34 -10.18 -3.83
N PRO A 58 1.00 -11.35 -3.81
CA PRO A 58 2.29 -11.49 -3.12
C PRO A 58 3.37 -10.57 -3.68
N LYS A 59 3.45 -10.45 -5.02
CA LYS A 59 4.41 -9.58 -5.71
C LYS A 59 4.17 -8.10 -5.40
N LEU A 60 2.91 -7.69 -5.25
CA LEU A 60 2.56 -6.35 -4.78
C LEU A 60 2.97 -6.13 -3.32
N GLY A 61 2.76 -7.12 -2.45
CA GLY A 61 3.20 -7.07 -1.05
C GLY A 61 4.72 -6.89 -0.94
N GLU A 62 5.48 -7.73 -1.65
CA GLU A 62 6.96 -7.64 -1.73
C GLU A 62 7.45 -6.30 -2.28
N LEU A 63 6.68 -5.65 -3.16
CA LEU A 63 6.99 -4.34 -3.68
C LEU A 63 6.67 -3.22 -2.67
N LEU A 64 5.46 -3.20 -2.10
CA LEU A 64 4.96 -2.05 -1.36
C LEU A 64 5.39 -2.04 0.11
N VAL A 65 5.37 -3.20 0.78
CA VAL A 65 5.58 -3.30 2.23
C VAL A 65 6.99 -2.85 2.63
N PRO A 66 8.09 -3.27 1.97
CA PRO A 66 9.42 -2.83 2.36
C PRO A 66 9.63 -1.32 2.18
N ARG A 67 8.97 -0.71 1.19
CA ARG A 67 9.01 0.74 0.97
C ARG A 67 8.28 1.48 2.08
N LEU A 68 7.08 1.01 2.43
CA LEU A 68 6.29 1.59 3.52
C LEU A 68 7.03 1.51 4.86
N VAL A 69 7.55 0.33 5.20
CA VAL A 69 8.31 0.11 6.44
C VAL A 69 9.61 0.94 6.44
N GLY A 70 10.26 1.09 5.28
CA GLY A 70 11.44 1.95 5.15
C GLY A 70 11.14 3.43 5.45
N LEU A 71 9.94 3.92 5.11
CA LEU A 71 9.51 5.28 5.47
C LEU A 71 9.29 5.44 6.98
N CYS A 72 8.77 4.39 7.64
CA CYS A 72 8.64 4.32 9.10
C CYS A 72 10.00 4.19 9.81
N GLY A 73 11.10 3.94 9.08
CA GLY A 73 12.45 3.72 9.61
C GLY A 73 12.70 2.32 10.18
N SER A 74 11.70 1.68 10.78
CA SER A 74 11.76 0.31 11.31
C SER A 74 10.37 -0.33 11.33
N PRO A 75 10.26 -1.67 11.20
CA PRO A 75 9.02 -2.38 11.50
C PRO A 75 8.50 -2.11 12.93
N ASP A 76 9.40 -1.91 13.90
CA ASP A 76 9.05 -1.67 15.30
C ASP A 76 8.40 -0.29 15.53
N ALA A 77 8.54 0.63 14.57
CA ALA A 77 7.92 1.96 14.61
C ALA A 77 6.48 1.95 14.05
N VAL A 78 5.99 0.82 13.54
CA VAL A 78 4.65 0.71 12.97
C VAL A 78 3.65 0.37 14.07
N GLU A 79 2.82 1.34 14.46
CA GLU A 79 1.80 1.15 15.50
C GLU A 79 0.44 0.68 14.93
N ALA A 80 0.15 1.02 13.68
CA ALA A 80 -1.09 0.65 12.99
C ALA A 80 -0.86 0.51 11.49
N TYR A 81 -1.69 -0.30 10.83
CA TYR A 81 -1.66 -0.44 9.37
C TYR A 81 -3.06 -0.64 8.77
N GLY A 82 -3.18 -0.31 7.49
CA GLY A 82 -4.36 -0.56 6.68
C GLY A 82 -3.99 -0.97 5.25
N LYS A 83 -4.98 -1.45 4.49
CA LYS A 83 -4.82 -1.77 3.07
C LYS A 83 -6.07 -1.37 2.28
N ALA A 84 -5.89 -0.95 1.05
CA ALA A 84 -6.96 -0.57 0.12
C ALA A 84 -6.63 -1.05 -1.30
N ALA A 85 -7.65 -1.22 -2.13
CA ALA A 85 -7.58 -1.54 -3.56
C ALA A 85 -8.76 -0.91 -4.29
#